data_AF-A0A973BZB1-F1
#
_entry.id   AF-A0A973BZB1-F1
#
_cell.length_a   1.000
_cell.length_b   1.000
_cell.length_c   1.000
_cell.angle_alpha   90.00
_cell.angle_beta   90.00
_cell.angle_gamma   90.00
#
_symmetry.space_group_name_H-M   'P 1'
#
loop_
_entity.id
_entity.type
_entity.pdbx_description
1 polymer ?
#
loop_
_entity_poly.entity_id
_entity_poly.type
_entity_poly.pdbx_seq_one_letter_code
_entity_poly.pdbx_strand_id
1 'polypeptide(L)'
;MPTLYKIRFIHLAALFIAAFCTFPAAALQTATQTQLAKVYEENTSIPISDYLVSEKYDGIRAIWTGSELLTRQGNPISAPEWFTAPLPDVWLDGELWTKRQNFEDLSSIVRTQIPEEERWHEVQYMVFDMPDAQLPFEERYKNYSNLIEQINTEHIKAVKQQRFHSNHELSKHLQALVEQGAEGLMLHLATAHHQSGRSDALLKLKPYFDDEAEVIAHLPGKGKYTDMLGALRVRNQQGIEFSIGTGFTDAERANPPPVGSIITYKYHGYTNNGVPRFASFLRIRENVEDE
;
A
#
# COMPACT_ATOMS: atom_id res chain seq x y z
N MET A 1 80.77 35.16 6.17
CA MET A 1 80.85 36.44 5.39
C MET A 1 80.26 36.16 4.00
N PRO A 2 79.68 37.16 3.28
CA PRO A 2 78.29 37.62 3.38
C PRO A 2 77.53 37.36 2.04
N THR A 3 76.33 37.85 1.69
CA THR A 3 75.45 38.94 2.18
C THR A 3 73.98 38.65 1.84
N LEU A 4 73.02 39.39 2.42
CA LEU A 4 71.62 39.48 1.95
C LEU A 4 71.51 40.37 0.68
N TYR A 5 70.50 40.15 -0.19
CA TYR A 5 69.26 40.99 -0.20
C TYR A 5 68.25 40.75 -1.37
N LYS A 6 66.97 41.08 -1.07
CA LYS A 6 65.87 41.59 -1.93
C LYS A 6 65.06 40.64 -2.84
N ILE A 7 64.09 39.98 -2.20
CA ILE A 7 62.63 40.04 -2.46
C ILE A 7 62.18 40.84 -3.72
N ARG A 8 61.30 40.22 -4.54
CA ARG A 8 60.14 40.92 -5.13
C ARG A 8 58.95 39.95 -5.29
N PHE A 9 57.78 40.36 -4.78
CA PHE A 9 56.51 39.64 -4.92
C PHE A 9 55.93 39.82 -6.33
N ILE A 10 55.31 38.77 -6.86
CA ILE A 10 54.21 38.88 -7.84
C ILE A 10 53.10 37.95 -7.37
N HIS A 11 51.90 38.50 -7.16
CA HIS A 11 50.72 37.72 -6.81
C HIS A 11 50.14 37.05 -8.06
N LEU A 12 49.81 35.77 -7.96
CA LEU A 12 48.90 35.11 -8.90
C LEU A 12 47.73 34.52 -8.10
N ALA A 13 46.54 35.08 -8.29
CA ALA A 13 45.34 34.63 -7.62
C ALA A 13 44.79 33.37 -8.32
N ALA A 14 44.67 32.27 -7.59
CA ALA A 14 43.99 31.07 -8.08
C ALA A 14 42.49 31.18 -7.79
N LEU A 15 41.68 31.37 -8.84
CA LEU A 15 40.23 31.21 -8.75
C LEU A 15 39.90 29.73 -8.54
N PHE A 16 39.44 29.36 -7.34
CA PHE A 16 38.69 28.11 -7.16
C PHE A 16 37.23 28.35 -7.55
N ILE A 17 36.85 27.91 -8.75
CA ILE A 17 35.44 27.79 -9.13
C ILE A 17 34.89 26.56 -8.40
N ALA A 18 34.34 26.77 -7.20
CA ALA A 18 33.51 25.78 -6.54
C ALA A 18 32.19 25.68 -7.31
N ALA A 19 32.09 24.69 -8.20
CA ALA A 19 30.85 24.32 -8.83
C ALA A 19 29.90 23.78 -7.76
N PHE A 20 29.08 24.66 -7.18
CA PHE A 20 27.96 24.27 -6.34
C PHE A 20 26.97 23.48 -7.21
N CYS A 21 27.04 22.16 -7.13
CA CYS A 21 25.93 21.29 -7.49
C CYS A 21 24.81 21.53 -6.46
N THR A 22 24.03 22.58 -6.67
CA THR A 22 22.77 22.81 -5.96
C THR A 22 21.77 21.75 -6.40
N PHE A 23 21.83 20.57 -5.76
CA PHE A 23 20.68 19.68 -5.74
C PHE A 23 19.49 20.48 -5.20
N PRO A 24 18.34 20.52 -5.92
CA PRO A 24 17.16 21.21 -5.41
C PRO A 24 16.68 20.48 -4.15
N ALA A 25 16.73 21.18 -3.01
CA ALA A 25 16.39 20.61 -1.70
C ALA A 25 14.95 20.08 -1.63
N ALA A 26 14.07 20.50 -2.55
CA ALA A 26 12.70 20.03 -2.69
C ALA A 26 12.60 18.50 -2.90
N ALA A 27 13.52 17.89 -3.66
CA ALA A 27 13.46 16.47 -4.01
C ALA A 27 13.67 15.53 -2.81
N LEU A 28 14.26 16.00 -1.70
CA LEU A 28 14.50 15.18 -0.50
C LEU A 28 13.32 15.13 0.49
N GLN A 29 12.25 15.91 0.29
CA GLN A 29 11.24 16.14 1.33
C GLN A 29 9.92 15.37 1.13
N THR A 30 9.73 14.71 -0.02
CA THR A 30 8.50 13.94 -0.36
C THR A 30 8.53 12.49 0.14
N ALA A 31 9.70 11.86 0.17
CA ALA A 31 9.87 10.43 0.48
C ALA A 31 9.42 10.01 1.91
N THR A 32 9.19 10.97 2.81
CA THR A 32 8.84 10.74 4.23
C THR A 32 7.39 11.03 4.59
N GLN A 33 6.58 11.60 3.67
CA GLN A 33 5.23 12.09 4.03
C GLN A 33 4.08 11.14 3.71
N THR A 34 4.29 10.08 2.93
CA THR A 34 3.19 9.19 2.50
C THR A 34 2.43 8.51 3.65
N GLN A 35 1.10 8.59 3.61
CA GLN A 35 0.20 7.78 4.43
C GLN A 35 0.23 6.31 3.95
N LEU A 36 0.23 5.36 4.89
CA LEU A 36 0.37 3.93 4.66
C LEU A 36 -0.79 3.15 5.30
N ALA A 37 -1.40 2.23 4.54
CA ALA A 37 -2.55 1.47 5.02
C ALA A 37 -2.19 0.36 6.02
N LYS A 38 -3.00 0.22 7.09
CA LYS A 38 -3.12 -1.03 7.88
C LYS A 38 -4.08 -2.00 7.19
N VAL A 39 -4.23 -3.21 7.71
CA VAL A 39 -5.26 -4.18 7.27
C VAL A 39 -6.57 -3.88 8.01
N TYR A 40 -7.71 -3.96 7.31
CA TYR A 40 -9.03 -3.91 7.94
C TYR A 40 -9.35 -5.26 8.61
N GLU A 41 -9.84 -5.21 9.85
CA GLU A 41 -10.42 -6.35 10.57
C GLU A 41 -11.79 -5.90 11.07
N GLU A 42 -12.82 -6.75 11.01
CA GLU A 42 -14.22 -6.33 11.29
C GLU A 42 -14.46 -5.82 12.72
N ASN A 43 -13.54 -6.11 13.65
CA ASN A 43 -13.58 -5.72 15.05
C ASN A 43 -12.95 -4.32 15.31
N THR A 44 -12.84 -3.45 14.30
CA THR A 44 -12.38 -2.05 14.49
C THR A 44 -13.35 -1.27 15.38
N SER A 45 -12.81 -0.43 16.27
CA SER A 45 -13.62 0.46 17.13
C SER A 45 -14.31 1.60 16.40
N ILE A 46 -14.04 1.78 15.10
CA ILE A 46 -14.62 2.83 14.25
C ILE A 46 -15.67 2.19 13.32
N PRO A 47 -16.91 2.70 13.28
CA PRO A 47 -17.95 2.22 12.38
C PRO A 47 -17.58 2.35 10.89
N ILE A 48 -18.02 1.39 10.06
CA ILE A 48 -17.79 1.42 8.62
C ILE A 48 -18.42 2.65 7.92
N SER A 49 -19.50 3.20 8.48
CA SER A 49 -20.17 4.43 7.99
C SER A 49 -19.25 5.65 7.92
N ASP A 50 -18.22 5.67 8.75
CA ASP A 50 -17.35 6.82 8.95
C ASP A 50 -16.22 6.83 7.90
N TYR A 51 -16.00 5.69 7.23
CA TYR A 51 -15.04 5.54 6.14
C TYR A 51 -15.64 5.91 4.77
N LEU A 52 -14.81 6.53 3.95
CA LEU A 52 -14.96 6.63 2.51
C LEU A 52 -14.17 5.48 1.86
N VAL A 53 -14.82 4.76 0.95
CA VAL A 53 -14.35 3.47 0.44
C VAL A 53 -14.19 3.50 -1.09
N SER A 54 -13.07 2.98 -1.58
CA SER A 54 -12.70 2.92 -3.00
C SER A 54 -12.12 1.55 -3.39
N GLU A 55 -12.08 1.24 -4.69
CA GLU A 55 -11.34 0.07 -5.19
C GLU A 55 -9.86 0.19 -4.87
N LYS A 56 -9.24 -0.91 -4.42
CA LYS A 56 -7.78 -0.99 -4.37
C LYS A 56 -7.25 -1.38 -5.74
N TYR A 57 -6.54 -0.44 -6.36
CA TYR A 57 -5.78 -0.68 -7.59
C TYR A 57 -4.47 -1.41 -7.28
N ASP A 58 -4.14 -2.39 -8.13
CA ASP A 58 -2.87 -3.12 -8.16
C ASP A 58 -1.98 -2.48 -9.23
N GLY A 59 -1.33 -1.38 -8.86
CA GLY A 59 -0.61 -0.51 -9.79
C GLY A 59 0.74 -0.06 -9.25
N ILE A 60 1.18 1.12 -9.66
CA ILE A 60 2.39 1.77 -9.13
C ILE A 60 2.02 3.13 -8.55
N ARG A 61 2.04 3.24 -7.22
CA ARG A 61 1.88 4.51 -6.51
C ARG A 61 2.85 5.57 -7.03
N ALA A 62 2.28 6.65 -7.56
CA ALA A 62 2.97 7.82 -8.07
C ALA A 62 2.48 9.06 -7.31
N ILE A 63 3.42 9.95 -7.02
CA ILE A 63 3.22 11.18 -6.29
C ILE A 63 3.53 12.30 -7.28
N TRP A 64 2.53 13.07 -7.67
CA TRP A 64 2.74 14.28 -8.43
C TRP A 64 3.10 15.41 -7.46
N THR A 65 4.27 16.01 -7.65
CA THR A 65 4.82 17.03 -6.75
C THR A 65 4.30 18.45 -7.02
N GLY A 66 3.55 18.64 -8.11
CA GLY A 66 3.34 19.93 -8.76
C GLY A 66 4.18 20.12 -10.03
N SER A 67 5.23 19.31 -10.23
CA SER A 67 6.14 19.41 -11.40
C SER A 67 6.68 18.09 -11.94
N GLU A 68 6.75 17.03 -11.13
CA GLU A 68 7.24 15.71 -11.54
C GLU A 68 6.45 14.57 -10.87
N LEU A 69 6.46 13.39 -11.50
CA LEU A 69 5.95 12.16 -10.90
C LEU A 69 7.09 11.43 -10.18
N LEU A 70 6.91 11.16 -8.89
CA LEU A 70 7.83 10.38 -8.07
C LEU A 70 7.18 9.06 -7.63
N THR A 71 7.95 7.97 -7.63
CA THR A 71 7.58 6.75 -6.92
C THR A 71 7.50 7.00 -5.40
N ARG A 72 6.86 6.10 -4.65
CA ARG A 72 6.87 6.09 -3.16
C ARG A 72 8.29 6.13 -2.53
N GLN A 73 9.35 5.81 -3.26
CA GLN A 73 10.74 5.87 -2.77
C GLN A 73 11.42 7.22 -3.06
N GLY A 74 10.76 8.14 -3.78
CA GLY A 74 11.35 9.39 -4.26
C GLY A 74 12.13 9.26 -5.57
N ASN A 75 12.13 8.09 -6.22
CA ASN A 75 12.72 7.96 -7.56
C ASN A 75 11.78 8.59 -8.61
N PRO A 76 12.27 9.42 -9.55
CA PRO A 76 11.48 9.94 -10.65
C PRO A 76 10.87 8.86 -11.55
N ILE A 77 9.72 9.17 -12.15
CA ILE A 77 9.03 8.37 -13.15
C ILE A 77 9.09 9.12 -14.49
N SER A 78 9.73 8.50 -15.49
CA SER A 78 9.77 9.03 -16.85
C SER A 78 8.42 8.84 -17.56
N ALA A 79 7.49 9.79 -17.40
CA ALA A 79 6.27 9.87 -18.18
C ALA A 79 6.46 10.75 -19.44
N PRO A 80 5.71 10.54 -20.54
CA PRO A 80 5.64 11.48 -21.66
C PRO A 80 5.17 12.86 -21.21
N GLU A 81 5.65 13.92 -21.86
CA GLU A 81 5.26 15.30 -21.55
C GLU A 81 3.74 15.49 -21.63
N TRP A 82 3.07 14.90 -22.63
CA TRP A 82 1.62 14.97 -22.79
C TRP A 82 0.84 14.35 -21.61
N PHE A 83 1.43 13.38 -20.90
CA PHE A 83 0.78 12.70 -19.79
C PHE A 83 0.65 13.64 -18.58
N THR A 84 1.72 14.37 -18.26
CA THR A 84 1.77 15.27 -17.10
C THR A 84 1.41 16.71 -17.41
N ALA A 85 1.47 17.17 -18.66
CA ALA A 85 1.14 18.55 -19.06
C ALA A 85 -0.22 19.10 -18.55
N PRO A 86 -1.29 18.30 -18.36
CA PRO A 86 -2.55 18.79 -17.78
C PRO A 86 -2.54 18.95 -16.25
N LEU A 87 -1.52 18.47 -15.54
CA LEU A 87 -1.47 18.49 -14.07
C LEU A 87 -1.00 19.87 -13.55
N PRO A 88 -1.66 20.44 -12.53
CA PRO A 88 -1.31 21.75 -11.95
C PRO A 88 -0.17 21.65 -10.93
N ASP A 89 0.35 22.80 -10.49
CA ASP A 89 1.29 22.91 -9.37
C ASP A 89 0.61 22.66 -8.00
N VAL A 90 0.20 21.41 -7.77
CA VAL A 90 -0.49 20.91 -6.57
C VAL A 90 -0.01 19.50 -6.27
N TRP A 91 0.19 19.16 -4.99
CA TRP A 91 0.52 17.80 -4.57
C TRP A 91 -0.69 16.86 -4.73
N LEU A 92 -0.54 15.82 -5.57
CA LEU A 92 -1.52 14.74 -5.72
C LEU A 92 -0.86 13.38 -5.43
N ASP A 93 -1.61 12.47 -4.81
CA ASP A 93 -1.20 11.08 -4.55
C ASP A 93 -2.17 10.14 -5.26
N GLY A 94 -1.62 9.20 -6.02
CA GLY A 94 -2.40 8.32 -6.88
C GLY A 94 -1.67 7.05 -7.28
N GLU A 95 -2.36 6.19 -8.02
CA GLU A 95 -1.81 4.96 -8.57
C GLU A 95 -1.73 5.07 -10.10
N LEU A 96 -0.56 4.88 -10.71
CA LEU A 96 -0.48 4.57 -12.13
C LEU A 96 -1.05 3.17 -12.34
N TRP A 97 -1.96 3.01 -13.28
CA TRP A 97 -2.75 1.79 -13.47
C TRP A 97 -3.17 1.65 -14.94
N THR A 98 -3.36 0.42 -15.43
CA THR A 98 -3.84 0.16 -16.81
C THR A 98 -5.18 -0.55 -16.80
N LYS A 99 -5.18 -1.78 -16.27
CA LYS A 99 -6.36 -2.64 -16.10
C LYS A 99 -6.11 -3.63 -14.95
N ARG A 100 -7.19 -4.26 -14.47
CA ARG A 100 -7.12 -5.28 -13.41
C ARG A 100 -6.19 -6.43 -13.85
N GLN A 101 -5.44 -6.97 -12.90
CA GLN A 101 -4.51 -8.10 -13.09
C GLN A 101 -3.35 -7.83 -14.09
N ASN A 102 -3.03 -6.56 -14.42
CA ASN A 102 -1.99 -6.20 -15.40
C ASN A 102 -0.73 -5.54 -14.78
N PHE A 103 -0.44 -5.82 -13.49
CA PHE A 103 0.66 -5.18 -12.76
C PHE A 103 2.03 -5.32 -13.45
N GLU A 104 2.41 -6.51 -13.92
CA GLU A 104 3.75 -6.75 -14.47
C GLU A 104 4.02 -5.96 -15.77
N ASP A 105 3.02 -5.83 -16.64
CA ASP A 105 3.12 -5.06 -17.89
C ASP A 105 3.14 -3.55 -17.61
N LEU A 106 2.23 -3.04 -16.77
CA LEU A 106 2.32 -1.66 -16.24
C LEU A 106 3.72 -1.39 -15.66
N SER A 107 4.27 -2.34 -14.91
CA SER A 107 5.59 -2.22 -14.30
C SER A 107 6.71 -2.26 -15.35
N SER A 108 6.53 -2.93 -16.49
CA SER A 108 7.40 -2.78 -17.65
C SER A 108 7.34 -1.36 -18.23
N ILE A 109 6.14 -0.78 -18.41
CA ILE A 109 5.98 0.58 -18.96
C ILE A 109 6.68 1.61 -18.06
N VAL A 110 6.31 1.66 -16.78
CA VAL A 110 6.72 2.71 -15.83
C VAL A 110 8.22 2.68 -15.46
N ARG A 111 8.89 1.52 -15.60
CA ARG A 111 10.34 1.41 -15.34
C ARG A 111 11.22 1.82 -16.53
N THR A 112 10.65 1.97 -17.73
CA THR A 112 11.41 2.31 -18.93
C THR A 112 11.86 3.76 -18.88
N GLN A 113 13.19 3.99 -18.97
CA GLN A 113 13.78 5.32 -18.74
C GLN A 113 13.45 6.34 -19.83
N ILE A 114 13.25 5.88 -21.07
CA ILE A 114 12.75 6.66 -22.19
C ILE A 114 11.32 6.17 -22.44
N PRO A 115 10.29 6.99 -22.20
CA PRO A 115 8.90 6.52 -22.26
C PRO A 115 8.50 6.15 -23.69
N GLU A 116 7.88 4.97 -23.84
CA GLU A 116 7.24 4.53 -25.08
C GLU A 116 5.83 5.15 -25.14
N GLU A 117 5.65 6.27 -25.84
CA GLU A 117 4.39 7.05 -25.84
C GLU A 117 3.14 6.19 -26.11
N GLU A 118 3.20 5.29 -27.09
CA GLU A 118 2.10 4.39 -27.45
C GLU A 118 1.61 3.54 -26.26
N ARG A 119 2.54 3.03 -25.45
CA ARG A 119 2.20 2.20 -24.27
C ARG A 119 1.65 3.05 -23.12
N TRP A 120 2.05 4.32 -23.03
CA TRP A 120 1.51 5.24 -22.02
C TRP A 120 0.05 5.64 -22.29
N HIS A 121 -0.49 5.46 -23.50
CA HIS A 121 -1.92 5.62 -23.76
C HIS A 121 -2.79 4.54 -23.08
N GLU A 122 -2.23 3.39 -22.67
CA GLU A 122 -2.93 2.42 -21.81
C GLU A 122 -2.93 2.81 -20.33
N VAL A 123 -2.09 3.77 -19.91
CA VAL A 123 -1.89 4.13 -18.51
C VAL A 123 -2.85 5.24 -18.08
N GLN A 124 -3.40 5.09 -16.87
CA GLN A 124 -4.20 6.08 -16.16
C GLN A 124 -3.54 6.42 -14.83
N TYR A 125 -3.58 7.70 -14.44
CA TYR A 125 -3.23 8.18 -13.10
C TYR A 125 -4.50 8.28 -12.25
N MET A 126 -4.67 7.30 -11.37
CA MET A 126 -5.83 7.14 -10.49
C MET A 126 -5.58 7.89 -9.17
N VAL A 127 -5.92 9.18 -9.14
CA VAL A 127 -5.71 10.09 -7.99
C VAL A 127 -6.67 9.74 -6.86
N PHE A 128 -6.14 9.43 -5.68
CA PHE A 128 -6.94 9.04 -4.50
C PHE A 128 -6.79 9.99 -3.31
N ASP A 129 -5.82 10.92 -3.31
CA ASP A 129 -5.72 12.00 -2.33
C ASP A 129 -5.06 13.26 -2.95
N MET A 130 -5.35 14.41 -2.35
CA MET A 130 -4.64 15.68 -2.57
C MET A 130 -4.18 16.15 -1.18
N PRO A 131 -3.01 15.68 -0.71
CA PRO A 131 -2.67 15.71 0.70
C PRO A 131 -2.60 17.11 1.32
N ASP A 132 -3.31 17.28 2.43
CA ASP A 132 -3.34 18.49 3.24
C ASP A 132 -3.45 18.09 4.73
N ALA A 133 -2.60 18.68 5.57
CA ALA A 133 -2.54 18.39 7.00
C ALA A 133 -3.62 19.13 7.82
N GLN A 134 -4.31 20.11 7.24
CA GLN A 134 -5.36 20.92 7.87
C GLN A 134 -6.78 20.53 7.42
N LEU A 135 -6.92 19.70 6.39
CA LEU A 135 -8.22 19.27 5.85
C LEU A 135 -8.51 17.79 6.13
N PRO A 136 -9.74 17.44 6.55
CA PRO A 136 -10.18 16.04 6.65
C PRO A 136 -10.33 15.44 5.24
N PHE A 137 -10.20 14.11 5.14
CA PHE A 137 -10.18 13.40 3.85
C PHE A 137 -11.43 13.65 3.00
N GLU A 138 -12.61 13.85 3.60
CA GLU A 138 -13.83 14.14 2.83
C GLU A 138 -13.80 15.50 2.10
N GLU A 139 -13.08 16.50 2.62
CA GLU A 139 -12.84 17.76 1.90
C GLU A 139 -11.72 17.60 0.86
N ARG A 140 -10.65 16.84 1.17
CA ARG A 140 -9.60 16.53 0.19
C ARG A 140 -10.16 15.75 -1.01
N TYR A 141 -11.10 14.83 -0.77
CA TYR A 141 -11.85 14.09 -1.79
C TYR A 141 -12.64 15.01 -2.73
N LYS A 142 -13.42 15.95 -2.18
CA LYS A 142 -14.13 16.95 -2.98
C LYS A 142 -13.14 17.77 -3.82
N ASN A 143 -12.05 18.22 -3.20
CA ASN A 143 -11.06 19.06 -3.87
C ASN A 143 -10.40 18.35 -5.06
N TYR A 144 -9.88 17.12 -4.89
CA TYR A 144 -9.30 16.40 -6.01
C TYR A 144 -10.34 15.98 -7.05
N SER A 145 -11.56 15.61 -6.64
CA SER A 145 -12.62 15.25 -7.59
C SER A 145 -12.97 16.43 -8.50
N ASN A 146 -13.21 17.61 -7.91
CA ASN A 146 -13.48 18.84 -8.66
C ASN A 146 -12.30 19.23 -9.55
N LEU A 147 -11.05 19.07 -9.07
CA LEU A 147 -9.86 19.39 -9.84
C LEU A 147 -9.70 18.46 -11.06
N ILE A 148 -9.84 17.15 -10.89
CA ILE A 148 -9.70 16.21 -12.01
C ILE A 148 -10.88 16.36 -13.00
N GLU A 149 -12.08 16.67 -12.51
CA GLU A 149 -13.22 17.01 -13.39
C GLU A 149 -12.95 18.27 -14.23
N GLN A 150 -12.27 19.28 -13.67
CA GLN A 150 -11.85 20.48 -14.41
C GLN A 150 -10.71 20.21 -15.40
N ILE A 151 -9.77 19.32 -15.06
CA ILE A 151 -8.70 18.88 -15.97
C ILE A 151 -9.28 18.13 -17.18
N ASN A 152 -10.35 17.34 -16.98
CA ASN A 152 -11.16 16.72 -18.02
C ASN A 152 -10.37 15.93 -19.09
N THR A 153 -9.46 15.05 -18.67
CA THR A 153 -8.68 14.17 -19.55
C THR A 153 -9.05 12.69 -19.40
N GLU A 154 -8.67 11.86 -20.36
CA GLU A 154 -8.96 10.41 -20.34
C GLU A 154 -7.98 9.62 -19.46
N HIS A 155 -6.75 10.11 -19.28
CA HIS A 155 -5.68 9.44 -18.55
C HIS A 155 -5.49 9.91 -17.11
N ILE A 156 -6.16 10.96 -16.65
CA ILE A 156 -6.13 11.39 -15.23
C ILE A 156 -7.55 11.24 -14.66
N LYS A 157 -7.70 10.44 -13.59
CA LYS A 157 -9.02 10.10 -13.01
C LYS A 157 -9.03 10.23 -11.50
N ALA A 158 -10.06 10.86 -10.96
CA ALA A 158 -10.34 10.84 -9.53
C ALA A 158 -10.90 9.47 -9.13
N VAL A 159 -10.32 8.85 -8.11
CA VAL A 159 -10.81 7.60 -7.53
C VAL A 159 -12.10 7.85 -6.78
N LYS A 160 -13.21 7.31 -7.31
CA LYS A 160 -14.54 7.42 -6.71
C LYS A 160 -14.57 6.81 -5.32
N GLN A 161 -15.01 7.59 -4.33
CA GLN A 161 -15.27 7.14 -2.97
C GLN A 161 -16.77 6.89 -2.75
N GLN A 162 -17.09 5.93 -1.88
CA GLN A 162 -18.46 5.50 -1.53
C GLN A 162 -18.57 5.30 -0.01
N ARG A 163 -19.80 5.34 0.55
CA ARG A 163 -20.05 4.98 1.95
C ARG A 163 -20.85 3.68 2.03
N PHE A 164 -20.65 2.93 3.10
CA PHE A 164 -21.33 1.66 3.40
C PHE A 164 -21.88 1.72 4.82
N HIS A 165 -23.05 1.13 5.07
CA HIS A 165 -23.71 1.19 6.38
C HIS A 165 -23.49 -0.09 7.21
N SER A 166 -23.03 -1.17 6.59
CA SER A 166 -22.68 -2.41 7.29
C SER A 166 -21.52 -3.17 6.64
N ASN A 167 -20.84 -4.01 7.44
CA ASN A 167 -19.80 -4.92 6.94
C ASN A 167 -20.35 -5.95 5.93
N HIS A 168 -21.65 -6.27 6.00
CA HIS A 168 -22.30 -7.15 5.02
C HIS A 168 -22.37 -6.49 3.63
N GLU A 169 -22.78 -5.22 3.55
CA GLU A 169 -22.78 -4.46 2.28
C GLU A 169 -21.37 -4.31 1.72
N LEU A 170 -20.40 -3.96 2.59
CA LEU A 170 -18.99 -3.83 2.23
C LEU A 170 -18.41 -5.13 1.67
N SER A 171 -18.68 -6.27 2.34
CA SER A 171 -18.19 -7.58 1.93
C SER A 171 -18.82 -8.05 0.61
N LYS A 172 -20.12 -7.78 0.42
CA LYS A 172 -20.79 -8.04 -0.87
C LYS A 172 -20.21 -7.19 -2.00
N HIS A 173 -19.85 -5.93 -1.73
CA HIS A 173 -19.20 -5.06 -2.71
C HIS A 173 -17.77 -5.51 -3.03
N LEU A 174 -16.99 -5.88 -2.00
CA LEU A 174 -15.66 -6.48 -2.13
C LEU A 174 -15.72 -7.72 -3.04
N GLN A 175 -16.61 -8.66 -2.73
CA GLN A 175 -16.79 -9.88 -3.52
C GLN A 175 -17.08 -9.57 -4.99
N ALA A 176 -18.07 -8.70 -5.26
CA ALA A 176 -18.46 -8.35 -6.63
C ALA A 176 -17.33 -7.68 -7.44
N LEU A 177 -16.42 -6.95 -6.80
CA LEU A 177 -15.24 -6.38 -7.47
C LEU A 177 -14.12 -7.42 -7.67
N VAL A 178 -13.89 -8.30 -6.68
CA VAL A 178 -12.88 -9.38 -6.74
C VAL A 178 -13.25 -10.41 -7.82
N GLU A 179 -14.54 -10.73 -7.98
CA GLU A 179 -15.06 -11.56 -9.09
C GLU A 179 -14.77 -10.95 -10.47
N GLN A 180 -14.62 -9.62 -10.55
CA GLN A 180 -14.19 -8.89 -11.76
C GLN A 180 -12.67 -8.63 -11.79
N GLY A 181 -11.90 -9.25 -10.89
CA GLY A 181 -10.44 -9.21 -10.84
C GLY A 181 -9.81 -8.08 -10.03
N ALA A 182 -10.57 -7.32 -9.23
CA ALA A 182 -10.02 -6.27 -8.37
C ALA A 182 -9.16 -6.84 -7.23
N GLU A 183 -8.19 -6.08 -6.73
CA GLU A 183 -7.29 -6.51 -5.65
C GLU A 183 -7.96 -6.44 -4.26
N GLY A 184 -8.99 -5.62 -4.12
CA GLY A 184 -9.73 -5.39 -2.89
C GLY A 184 -10.31 -3.97 -2.81
N LEU A 185 -10.42 -3.47 -1.58
CA LEU A 185 -10.91 -2.14 -1.24
C LEU A 185 -9.90 -1.36 -0.37
N MET A 186 -9.92 -0.05 -0.50
CA MET A 186 -9.29 0.92 0.40
C MET A 186 -10.39 1.63 1.21
N LEU A 187 -10.17 1.81 2.51
CA LEU A 187 -11.07 2.52 3.41
C LEU A 187 -10.28 3.69 4.02
N HIS A 188 -10.73 4.92 3.82
CA HIS A 188 -10.12 6.13 4.37
C HIS A 188 -11.14 6.85 5.27
N LEU A 189 -10.82 7.01 6.54
CA LEU A 189 -11.69 7.67 7.53
C LEU A 189 -11.98 9.11 7.09
N ALA A 190 -13.26 9.46 6.93
CA ALA A 190 -13.68 10.72 6.32
C ALA A 190 -13.12 11.96 7.05
N THR A 191 -13.02 11.90 8.38
CA THR A 191 -12.52 12.97 9.26
C THR A 191 -11.00 13.00 9.41
N ALA A 192 -10.27 12.06 8.81
CA ALA A 192 -8.83 11.97 8.97
C ALA A 192 -8.08 13.07 8.21
N HIS A 193 -7.23 13.79 8.93
CA HIS A 193 -6.24 14.70 8.36
C HIS A 193 -5.08 13.87 7.79
N HIS A 194 -4.36 14.38 6.78
CA HIS A 194 -3.25 13.63 6.20
C HIS A 194 -2.10 13.46 7.21
N GLN A 195 -1.60 12.23 7.36
CA GLN A 195 -0.55 11.85 8.30
C GLN A 195 0.40 10.84 7.66
N SER A 196 1.70 11.00 7.87
CA SER A 196 2.67 10.02 7.38
C SER A 196 2.67 8.73 8.21
N GLY A 197 3.00 7.61 7.57
CA GLY A 197 3.05 6.31 8.24
C GLY A 197 1.68 5.63 8.39
N ARG A 198 1.56 4.71 9.36
CA ARG A 198 0.38 3.84 9.52
C ARG A 198 -0.51 4.26 10.69
N SER A 199 -1.78 4.50 10.42
CA SER A 199 -2.83 4.76 11.41
C SER A 199 -4.12 4.03 11.00
N ASP A 200 -5.14 4.05 11.85
CA ASP A 200 -6.46 3.47 11.54
C ASP A 200 -7.31 4.37 10.61
N ALA A 201 -6.75 5.51 10.21
CA ALA A 201 -7.33 6.41 9.23
C ALA A 201 -7.30 5.87 7.79
N LEU A 202 -6.35 4.98 7.45
CA LEU A 202 -6.27 4.36 6.14
C LEU A 202 -6.08 2.85 6.29
N LEU A 203 -7.07 2.10 5.82
CA LEU A 203 -7.13 0.64 5.92
C LEU A 203 -7.25 0.05 4.51
N LYS A 204 -6.74 -1.17 4.33
CA LYS A 204 -6.95 -1.98 3.12
C LYS A 204 -7.72 -3.25 3.50
N LEU A 205 -8.78 -3.52 2.76
CA LEU A 205 -9.56 -4.75 2.87
C LEU A 205 -9.31 -5.57 1.61
N LYS A 206 -8.72 -6.75 1.77
CA LYS A 206 -8.52 -7.72 0.68
C LYS A 206 -9.46 -8.90 0.87
N PRO A 207 -9.87 -9.58 -0.21
CA PRO A 207 -10.48 -10.90 -0.07
C PRO A 207 -9.53 -11.79 0.72
N TYR A 208 -10.04 -12.43 1.76
CA TYR A 208 -9.45 -13.63 2.30
C TYR A 208 -10.23 -14.82 1.78
N PHE A 209 -9.51 -15.92 1.54
CA PHE A 209 -10.08 -17.23 1.31
C PHE A 209 -10.03 -17.98 2.64
N ASP A 210 -10.96 -18.89 2.87
CA ASP A 210 -10.85 -19.90 3.92
C ASP A 210 -10.58 -21.28 3.33
N ASP A 211 -9.86 -22.10 4.09
CA ASP A 211 -9.54 -23.50 3.80
C ASP A 211 -9.31 -24.23 5.14
N GLU A 212 -9.19 -25.55 5.09
CA GLU A 212 -9.02 -26.40 6.25
C GLU A 212 -7.65 -27.05 6.32
N ALA A 213 -7.12 -27.19 7.54
CA ALA A 213 -5.86 -27.87 7.78
C ALA A 213 -5.91 -28.69 9.08
N GLU A 214 -5.21 -29.82 9.08
CA GLU A 214 -4.98 -30.64 10.27
C GLU A 214 -3.87 -30.03 11.12
N VAL A 215 -4.07 -29.92 12.42
CA VAL A 215 -3.04 -29.50 13.38
C VAL A 215 -2.05 -30.64 13.60
N ILE A 216 -0.80 -30.48 13.15
CA ILE A 216 0.23 -31.52 13.24
C ILE A 216 1.23 -31.29 14.39
N ALA A 217 1.40 -30.05 14.88
CA ALA A 217 2.16 -29.76 16.11
C ALA A 217 1.81 -28.39 16.71
N HIS A 218 2.13 -28.21 17.99
CA HIS A 218 2.15 -26.89 18.66
C HIS A 218 3.57 -26.34 18.69
N LEU A 219 3.72 -25.04 18.38
CA LEU A 219 4.99 -24.32 18.44
C LEU A 219 4.96 -23.34 19.63
N PRO A 220 5.95 -23.39 20.56
CA PRO A 220 5.92 -22.59 21.77
C PRO A 220 6.04 -21.10 21.50
N GLY A 221 5.31 -20.29 22.27
CA GLY A 221 5.36 -18.84 22.20
C GLY A 221 6.61 -18.25 22.85
N LYS A 222 6.77 -16.93 22.69
CA LYS A 222 7.89 -16.15 23.20
C LYS A 222 7.39 -14.81 23.72
N GLY A 223 8.13 -14.20 24.66
CA GLY A 223 7.78 -12.89 25.22
C GLY A 223 6.44 -12.97 25.96
N LYS A 224 5.44 -12.19 25.53
CA LYS A 224 4.10 -12.21 26.16
C LYS A 224 3.34 -13.53 26.04
N TYR A 225 3.79 -14.45 25.19
CA TYR A 225 3.23 -15.80 25.03
C TYR A 225 4.19 -16.89 25.50
N THR A 226 5.08 -16.59 26.45
CA THR A 226 5.88 -17.63 27.11
C THR A 226 4.95 -18.60 27.83
N ASP A 227 5.25 -19.90 27.78
CA ASP A 227 4.41 -21.00 28.30
C ASP A 227 3.00 -21.12 27.68
N MET A 228 2.76 -20.44 26.55
CA MET A 228 1.52 -20.48 25.76
C MET A 228 1.80 -20.85 24.30
N LEU A 229 0.74 -21.10 23.52
CA LEU A 229 0.85 -21.31 22.07
C LEU A 229 1.44 -20.07 21.38
N GLY A 230 2.55 -20.26 20.67
CA GLY A 230 3.07 -19.30 19.70
C GLY A 230 2.36 -19.42 18.36
N ALA A 231 2.35 -20.64 17.80
CA ALA A 231 1.73 -20.96 16.52
C ALA A 231 1.33 -22.44 16.44
N LEU A 232 0.31 -22.77 15.65
CA LEU A 232 0.08 -24.14 15.19
C LEU A 232 0.95 -24.42 13.98
N ARG A 233 1.57 -25.60 13.92
CA ARG A 233 2.04 -26.19 12.65
C ARG A 233 0.89 -27.02 12.10
N VAL A 234 0.52 -26.79 10.86
CA VAL A 234 -0.64 -27.42 10.22
C VAL A 234 -0.28 -28.01 8.85
N ARG A 235 -1.11 -28.94 8.36
CA ARG A 235 -1.04 -29.52 7.01
C ARG A 235 -2.40 -29.39 6.33
N ASN A 236 -2.49 -28.75 5.16
CA ASN A 236 -3.74 -28.68 4.41
C ASN A 236 -4.00 -29.97 3.60
N GLN A 237 -5.17 -30.04 2.95
CA GLN A 237 -5.57 -31.20 2.12
C GLN A 237 -4.61 -31.49 0.95
N GLN A 238 -3.84 -30.50 0.50
CA GLN A 238 -2.82 -30.64 -0.56
C GLN A 238 -1.47 -31.19 -0.03
N GLY A 239 -1.38 -31.50 1.27
CA GLY A 239 -0.15 -31.95 1.93
C GLY A 239 0.86 -30.84 2.24
N ILE A 240 0.50 -29.57 1.99
CA ILE A 240 1.39 -28.43 2.22
C ILE A 240 1.39 -28.11 3.72
N GLU A 241 2.59 -28.09 4.31
CA GLU A 241 2.76 -27.78 5.72
C GLU A 241 3.26 -26.35 5.97
N PHE A 242 2.54 -25.61 6.81
CA PHE A 242 2.85 -24.23 7.17
C PHE A 242 2.50 -23.95 8.63
N SER A 243 2.78 -22.74 9.10
CA SER A 243 2.55 -22.35 10.49
C SER A 243 1.58 -21.18 10.58
N ILE A 244 0.59 -21.30 11.45
CA ILE A 244 -0.43 -20.28 11.74
C ILE A 244 -0.11 -19.70 13.11
N GLY A 245 0.33 -18.45 13.17
CA GLY A 245 0.75 -17.76 14.41
C GLY A 245 -0.19 -16.66 14.90
N THR A 246 -1.27 -16.38 14.17
CA THR A 246 -2.23 -15.29 14.39
C THR A 246 -3.66 -15.81 14.29
N GLY A 247 -4.64 -15.00 14.73
CA GLY A 247 -6.06 -15.39 14.78
C GLY A 247 -6.51 -15.88 16.18
N PHE A 248 -5.60 -16.43 16.99
CA PHE A 248 -5.91 -16.88 18.35
C PHE A 248 -6.08 -15.73 19.35
N THR A 249 -7.16 -15.81 20.13
CA THR A 249 -7.33 -15.13 21.42
C THR A 249 -6.32 -15.63 22.45
N ASP A 250 -6.13 -14.88 23.55
CA ASP A 250 -5.24 -15.32 24.63
C ASP A 250 -5.76 -16.59 25.34
N ALA A 251 -7.08 -16.83 25.34
CA ALA A 251 -7.70 -18.05 25.87
C ALA A 251 -7.36 -19.29 25.00
N GLU A 252 -7.44 -19.16 23.68
CA GLU A 252 -7.02 -20.21 22.73
C GLU A 252 -5.49 -20.40 22.72
N ARG A 253 -4.71 -19.41 23.16
CA ARG A 253 -3.27 -19.61 23.35
C ARG A 253 -2.93 -20.37 24.64
N ALA A 254 -3.76 -20.25 25.67
CA ALA A 254 -3.66 -21.07 26.87
C ALA A 254 -4.15 -22.50 26.61
N ASN A 255 -5.24 -22.65 25.84
CA ASN A 255 -5.86 -23.94 25.50
C ASN A 255 -5.94 -24.09 23.96
N PRO A 256 -4.83 -24.48 23.29
CA PRO A 256 -4.76 -24.53 21.84
C PRO A 256 -5.56 -25.67 21.22
N PRO A 257 -6.04 -25.51 19.96
CA PRO A 257 -6.63 -26.60 19.18
C PRO A 257 -5.73 -27.85 19.20
N PRO A 258 -6.23 -29.04 19.58
CA PRO A 258 -5.38 -30.20 19.82
C PRO A 258 -4.76 -30.74 18.53
N VAL A 259 -3.61 -31.40 18.64
CA VAL A 259 -3.00 -32.11 17.50
C VAL A 259 -3.98 -33.18 16.99
N GLY A 260 -4.15 -33.27 15.67
CA GLY A 260 -5.16 -34.08 14.99
C GLY A 260 -6.52 -33.39 14.79
N SER A 261 -6.74 -32.19 15.35
CA SER A 261 -7.95 -31.41 15.04
C SER A 261 -7.89 -30.77 13.66
N ILE A 262 -9.04 -30.68 12.98
CA ILE A 262 -9.20 -29.86 11.78
C ILE A 262 -9.55 -28.44 12.22
N ILE A 263 -8.84 -27.46 11.67
CA ILE A 263 -9.12 -26.03 11.89
C ILE A 263 -9.44 -25.37 10.55
N THR A 264 -10.32 -24.38 10.57
CA THR A 264 -10.50 -23.44 9.46
C THR A 264 -9.54 -22.28 9.63
N TYR A 265 -8.86 -21.86 8.56
CA TYR A 265 -7.95 -20.72 8.55
C TYR A 265 -8.27 -19.77 7.39
N LYS A 266 -8.14 -18.45 7.63
CA LYS A 266 -8.21 -17.44 6.55
C LYS A 266 -6.81 -17.16 5.99
N TYR A 267 -6.70 -16.92 4.69
CA TYR A 267 -5.45 -16.59 4.01
C TYR A 267 -5.67 -15.68 2.79
N HIS A 268 -4.60 -15.04 2.30
CA HIS A 268 -4.64 -14.07 1.21
C HIS A 268 -3.81 -14.51 0.00
N GLY A 269 -4.29 -15.53 -0.71
CA GLY A 269 -3.60 -16.14 -1.84
C GLY A 269 -2.35 -16.93 -1.44
N TYR A 270 -1.55 -17.35 -2.42
CA TYR A 270 -0.45 -18.31 -2.22
C TYR A 270 0.93 -17.74 -2.56
N THR A 271 1.98 -18.28 -1.96
CA THR A 271 3.37 -18.09 -2.42
C THR A 271 3.62 -18.88 -3.72
N ASN A 272 4.75 -18.63 -4.38
CA ASN A 272 5.15 -19.37 -5.59
C ASN A 272 5.27 -20.89 -5.34
N ASN A 273 5.41 -21.31 -4.07
CA ASN A 273 5.49 -22.71 -3.65
C ASN A 273 4.14 -23.25 -3.11
N GLY A 274 3.02 -22.59 -3.42
CA GLY A 274 1.68 -23.02 -2.99
C GLY A 274 1.34 -22.78 -1.51
N VAL A 275 2.25 -22.21 -0.70
CA VAL A 275 1.97 -21.96 0.73
C VAL A 275 1.00 -20.78 0.89
N PRO A 276 -0.09 -20.91 1.68
CA PRO A 276 -1.01 -19.81 1.99
C PRO A 276 -0.30 -18.58 2.61
N ARG A 277 -0.51 -17.39 2.03
CA ARG A 277 0.05 -16.13 2.55
C ARG A 277 -0.81 -15.57 3.67
N PHE A 278 -0.16 -15.04 4.70
CA PHE A 278 -0.81 -14.36 5.83
C PHE A 278 -1.90 -15.21 6.52
N ALA A 279 -1.69 -16.53 6.60
CA ALA A 279 -2.64 -17.45 7.20
C ALA A 279 -2.87 -17.13 8.69
N SER A 280 -4.14 -17.00 9.08
CA SER A 280 -4.57 -16.83 10.47
C SER A 280 -5.73 -17.76 10.82
N PHE A 281 -5.74 -18.24 12.06
CA PHE A 281 -6.78 -19.13 12.57
C PHE A 281 -8.14 -18.42 12.58
N LEU A 282 -9.20 -19.15 12.21
CA LEU A 282 -10.60 -18.70 12.36
C LEU A 282 -11.31 -19.44 13.48
N ARG A 283 -11.31 -20.79 13.43
CA ARG A 283 -12.02 -21.66 14.37
C ARG A 283 -11.53 -23.11 14.26
N ILE A 284 -11.84 -23.91 15.28
CA ILE A 284 -11.84 -25.37 15.15
C ILE A 284 -13.05 -25.76 14.31
N ARG A 285 -12.92 -26.74 13.41
CA ARG A 285 -14.06 -27.29 12.67
C ARG A 285 -14.92 -28.09 13.65
N GLU A 286 -16.22 -27.77 13.72
CA GLU A 286 -17.17 -28.62 14.42
C GLU A 286 -17.41 -29.90 13.59
N ASN A 287 -17.33 -31.06 14.24
CA ASN A 287 -17.81 -32.29 13.63
C ASN A 287 -19.33 -32.22 13.59
N VAL A 288 -19.89 -32.09 12.40
CA VAL A 288 -21.30 -32.44 12.17
C VAL A 288 -21.36 -33.96 12.32
N GLU A 289 -22.00 -34.43 13.39
CA GLU A 289 -22.41 -35.82 13.48
C GLU A 289 -23.58 -36.00 12.48
N ASP A 290 -23.31 -36.68 11.37
CA ASP A 290 -24.35 -37.09 10.42
C ASP A 290 -25.24 -38.15 11.10
N GLU A 291 -26.51 -37.82 11.37
CA GLU A 291 -27.58 -38.75 11.80
C GLU A 291 -28.09 -39.65 10.65
#